data_AF-A0A166PEL2-F1
#
_entry.id   AF-A0A166PEL2-F1
#
_cell.length_a   1.000
_cell.length_b   1.000
_cell.length_c   1.000
_cell.angle_alpha   90.00
_cell.angle_beta   90.00
_cell.angle_gamma   90.00
#
_symmetry.space_group_name_H-M   'P 1'
#
loop_
_entity.id
_entity.type
_entity.pdbx_description
1 polymer ?
#
loop_
_entity_poly.entity_id
_entity_poly.type
_entity_poly.pdbx_seq_one_letter_code
_entity_poly.pdbx_strand_id
1 'polypeptide(L)'
;MYLFEVFYSPGEGPVPFTYSAEAFPLHIREVGMSWATAVTWCFNFILSFTWPHLMTAFKVQGAFGWYAAWCLVGWVAVLLFLPETKELTLEELDQVFSVPTWKHARYQLKAFSWQVRTTIFRQKLEPMKPLWELEN
;
A
#
# COMPACT_ATOMS: atom_id res chain seq x y z
N MET A 1 -5.70 4.18 -21.30
CA MET A 1 -4.98 5.23 -20.56
C MET A 1 -5.91 5.97 -19.61
N TYR A 2 -6.95 6.66 -20.07
CA TYR A 2 -7.89 7.40 -19.20
C TYR A 2 -8.55 6.56 -18.08
N LEU A 3 -8.96 5.31 -18.37
CA LEU A 3 -9.51 4.43 -17.33
C LEU A 3 -8.51 4.16 -16.20
N PHE A 4 -7.22 3.99 -16.54
CA PHE A 4 -6.19 3.79 -15.54
C PHE A 4 -6.00 5.06 -14.68
N GLU A 5 -5.98 6.24 -15.30
CA GLU A 5 -5.83 7.51 -14.58
C GLU A 5 -6.97 7.79 -13.58
N VAL A 6 -8.20 7.42 -13.93
CA VAL A 6 -9.38 7.57 -13.03
C VAL A 6 -9.21 6.77 -11.74
N PHE A 7 -8.64 5.56 -11.80
CA PHE A 7 -8.39 4.75 -10.61
C PHE A 7 -7.08 5.10 -9.90
N TYR A 8 -6.05 5.49 -10.66
CA TYR A 8 -4.74 5.85 -10.12
C TYR A 8 -4.78 7.15 -9.33
N SER A 9 -5.44 8.18 -9.87
CA SER A 9 -5.44 9.55 -9.32
C SER A 9 -5.93 9.65 -7.86
N PRO A 10 -7.07 9.05 -7.45
CA PRO A 10 -7.53 9.17 -6.06
C PRO A 10 -6.80 8.25 -5.06
N GLY A 11 -6.16 7.18 -5.53
CA GLY A 11 -5.50 6.18 -4.67
C GLY A 11 -4.00 6.35 -4.66
N GLU A 12 -3.33 5.72 -5.62
CA GLU A 12 -1.85 5.66 -5.70
C GLU A 12 -1.17 7.02 -5.89
N GLY A 13 -1.89 8.03 -6.40
CA GLY A 13 -1.36 9.39 -6.53
C GLY A 13 -1.00 10.05 -5.19
N PRO A 14 -1.98 10.33 -4.31
CA PRO A 14 -1.75 11.03 -3.06
C PRO A 14 -1.37 10.12 -1.87
N VAL A 15 -1.88 8.88 -1.82
CA VAL A 15 -1.81 8.04 -0.61
C VAL A 15 -0.38 7.69 -0.17
N PRO A 16 0.57 7.31 -1.06
CA PRO A 16 1.93 6.98 -0.63
C PRO A 16 2.68 8.17 -0.02
N PHE A 17 2.43 9.38 -0.53
CA PHE A 17 3.06 10.59 -0.02
C PHE A 17 2.47 11.03 1.33
N THR A 18 1.15 10.95 1.49
CA THR A 18 0.51 11.23 2.78
C THR A 18 0.91 10.19 3.82
N TYR A 19 0.93 8.91 3.46
CA TYR A 19 1.35 7.84 4.34
C TYR A 19 2.81 8.01 4.80
N SER A 20 3.72 8.36 3.88
CA SER A 20 5.12 8.65 4.24
C SER A 20 5.22 9.80 5.23
N ALA A 21 4.36 10.82 5.12
CA ALA A 21 4.35 11.95 6.04
C ALA A 21 3.84 11.57 7.45
N GLU A 22 2.96 10.57 7.55
CA GLU A 22 2.39 10.08 8.80
C GLU A 22 3.27 9.03 9.48
N ALA A 23 3.91 8.15 8.70
CA ALA A 23 4.70 7.03 9.20
C ALA A 23 6.01 7.45 9.87
N PHE A 24 6.60 8.59 9.50
CA PHE A 24 7.87 9.05 10.07
C PHE A 24 7.67 9.98 11.28
N PRO A 25 8.40 9.75 12.39
CA PRO A 25 8.48 10.66 13.52
C PRO A 25 8.93 12.06 13.10
N LEU A 26 8.40 13.10 13.76
CA LEU A 26 8.63 14.51 13.40
C LEU A 26 10.11 14.89 13.20
N HIS A 27 11.00 14.35 14.04
CA HIS A 27 12.42 14.69 14.03
C HIS A 27 13.22 14.12 12.85
N ILE A 28 12.74 13.05 12.19
CA ILE A 28 13.38 12.44 11.01
C ILE A 28 12.51 12.49 9.75
N ARG A 29 11.33 13.10 9.83
CA ARG A 29 10.33 13.11 8.76
C ARG A 29 10.89 13.66 7.45
N GLU A 30 11.64 14.75 7.49
CA GLU A 30 12.21 15.36 6.29
C GLU A 30 13.18 14.40 5.57
N VAL A 31 14.01 13.69 6.33
CA VAL A 31 14.95 12.69 5.80
C VAL A 31 14.17 11.49 5.23
N GLY A 32 13.17 10.99 5.95
CA GLY A 32 12.32 9.89 5.49
C GLY A 32 11.56 10.22 4.20
N MET A 33 10.99 11.43 4.11
CA MET A 33 10.26 11.92 2.93
C MET A 33 11.17 12.13 1.73
N SER A 34 12.38 12.65 1.92
CA SER A 34 13.36 12.81 0.83
C SER A 34 13.81 11.46 0.28
N TRP A 35 14.01 10.47 1.15
CA TRP A 35 14.32 9.10 0.74
C TRP A 35 13.17 8.45 -0.03
N ALA A 36 11.93 8.53 0.48
CA ALA A 36 10.75 8.01 -0.21
C ALA A 36 10.61 8.61 -1.61
N THR A 37 10.81 9.94 -1.72
CA THR A 37 10.78 10.65 -3.00
C THR A 37 11.90 10.17 -3.93
N ALA A 38 13.13 10.03 -3.43
CA ALA A 38 14.26 9.54 -4.22
C ALA A 38 14.01 8.13 -4.78
N VAL A 39 13.44 7.24 -3.96
CA VAL A 39 13.06 5.88 -4.39
C VAL A 39 11.99 5.93 -5.48
N THR A 40 10.95 6.74 -5.33
CA THR A 40 9.90 6.92 -6.35
C THR A 40 10.47 7.37 -7.70
N TRP A 41 11.35 8.38 -7.70
CA TRP A 41 11.98 8.87 -8.93
C TRP A 41 12.99 7.87 -9.51
N CYS A 42 13.69 7.11 -8.65
CA CYS A 42 14.57 6.03 -9.10
C CYS A 42 13.78 4.96 -9.87
N PHE A 43 12.65 4.50 -9.34
CA PHE A 43 11.79 3.55 -10.04
C PHE A 43 11.17 4.15 -11.30
N ASN A 44 10.79 5.44 -11.29
CA ASN A 44 10.32 6.12 -12.50
C ASN A 44 11.40 6.12 -13.62
N PHE A 45 12.66 6.32 -13.27
CA PHE A 45 13.77 6.21 -14.20
C PHE A 45 13.93 4.78 -14.74
N ILE A 46 13.89 3.77 -13.87
CA ILE A 46 13.95 2.35 -14.28
C ILE A 46 12.81 2.02 -15.25
N LEU A 47 11.58 2.45 -14.96
CA LEU A 47 10.41 2.26 -15.82
C LEU A 47 10.62 2.90 -17.19
N SER A 48 11.05 4.17 -17.21
CA SER A 48 11.30 4.91 -18.45
C SER A 48 12.41 4.27 -19.29
N PHE A 49 13.45 3.74 -18.66
CA PHE A 49 14.57 3.08 -19.33
C PHE A 49 14.19 1.69 -19.88
N THR A 50 13.40 0.93 -19.13
CA THR A 50 13.00 -0.44 -19.50
C THR A 50 11.83 -0.47 -20.47
N TRP A 51 11.00 0.58 -20.54
CA TRP A 51 9.83 0.67 -21.40
C TRP A 51 10.10 0.38 -22.89
N PRO A 52 11.10 1.00 -23.57
CA PRO A 52 11.39 0.71 -24.97
C PRO A 52 11.78 -0.75 -25.22
N HIS A 53 12.56 -1.33 -24.29
CA HIS A 53 13.01 -2.73 -24.37
C HIS A 53 11.85 -3.71 -24.17
N LEU A 54 10.90 -3.39 -23.28
CA LEU A 54 9.70 -4.21 -23.10
C LEU A 54 8.77 -4.14 -24.32
N MET A 55 8.63 -2.95 -24.92
CA MET A 55 7.79 -2.77 -26.09
C MET A 55 8.27 -3.60 -27.28
N THR A 56 9.59 -3.70 -27.49
CA THR A 56 10.17 -4.49 -28.58
C THR A 56 10.07 -6.00 -28.32
N ALA A 57 10.25 -6.45 -27.08
CA ALA A 57 10.22 -7.87 -26.72
C ALA A 57 8.80 -8.45 -26.61
N PHE A 58 7.88 -7.74 -25.94
CA PHE A 58 6.57 -8.29 -25.53
C PHE A 58 5.38 -7.67 -26.27
N LYS A 59 5.62 -6.73 -27.20
CA LYS A 59 4.58 -5.86 -27.80
C LYS A 59 3.86 -5.03 -26.73
N VAL A 60 2.99 -4.12 -27.18
CA VAL A 60 2.29 -3.18 -26.29
C VAL A 60 1.47 -3.91 -25.21
N GLN A 61 0.72 -4.95 -25.59
CA GLN A 61 -0.16 -5.67 -24.67
C GLN A 61 0.62 -6.41 -23.57
N GLY A 62 1.74 -7.07 -23.94
CA GLY A 62 2.58 -7.78 -22.98
C GLY A 62 3.35 -6.83 -22.06
N ALA A 63 3.78 -5.67 -22.56
CA ALA A 63 4.44 -4.65 -21.75
C ALA A 63 3.52 -4.09 -20.65
N PHE A 64 2.25 -3.80 -20.99
CA PHE A 64 1.25 -3.41 -19.99
C PHE A 64 0.94 -4.55 -19.00
N GLY A 65 0.86 -5.80 -19.48
CA GLY A 65 0.65 -6.97 -18.62
C GLY A 65 1.77 -7.19 -17.60
N TRP A 66 3.02 -6.95 -17.99
CA TRP A 66 4.17 -7.03 -17.09
C TRP A 66 4.07 -6.04 -15.93
N TYR A 67 3.74 -4.78 -16.22
CA TYR A 67 3.57 -3.78 -15.17
C TYR A 67 2.31 -4.01 -14.34
N ALA A 68 1.23 -4.49 -14.95
CA ALA A 68 0.04 -4.90 -14.21
C ALA A 68 0.34 -6.02 -13.19
N ALA A 69 1.21 -6.99 -13.54
CA ALA A 69 1.66 -8.02 -12.60
C ALA A 69 2.45 -7.41 -11.43
N TRP A 70 3.34 -6.46 -11.70
CA TRP A 70 4.06 -5.74 -10.63
C TRP A 70 3.13 -4.91 -9.74
N CYS A 71 2.11 -4.26 -10.31
CA CYS A 71 1.06 -3.59 -9.52
C CYS A 71 0.30 -4.58 -8.62
N LEU A 72 0.01 -5.79 -9.11
CA LEU A 72 -0.64 -6.82 -8.30
C LEU A 72 0.25 -7.28 -7.14
N VAL A 73 1.55 -7.48 -7.38
CA VAL A 73 2.53 -7.78 -6.32
C VAL A 73 2.58 -6.64 -5.29
N GLY A 74 2.63 -5.39 -5.75
CA GLY A 74 2.59 -4.21 -4.89
C GLY A 74 1.31 -4.14 -4.05
N TRP A 75 0.16 -4.40 -4.65
CA TRP A 75 -1.12 -4.46 -3.96
C TRP A 75 -1.15 -5.52 -2.85
N VAL A 76 -0.63 -6.73 -3.13
CA VAL A 76 -0.50 -7.78 -2.10
C VAL A 76 0.46 -7.35 -0.99
N ALA A 77 1.58 -6.70 -1.34
CA ALA A 77 2.53 -6.20 -0.35
C ALA A 77 1.89 -5.13 0.55
N VAL A 78 1.17 -4.17 -0.03
CA VAL A 78 0.43 -3.15 0.73
C VAL A 78 -0.58 -3.81 1.67
N LEU A 79 -1.36 -4.79 1.21
CA LEU A 79 -2.32 -5.50 2.05
C LEU A 79 -1.68 -6.21 3.25
N LEU A 80 -0.48 -6.78 3.09
CA LEU A 80 0.16 -7.57 4.14
C LEU A 80 1.01 -6.74 5.10
N PHE A 81 1.69 -5.72 4.57
CA PHE A 81 2.75 -5.00 5.27
C PHE A 81 2.39 -3.58 5.66
N LEU A 82 1.36 -2.98 5.06
CA LEU A 82 0.94 -1.62 5.41
C LEU A 82 -0.11 -1.70 6.53
N PRO A 83 0.24 -1.32 7.77
CA PRO A 83 -0.77 -1.13 8.81
C PRO A 83 -1.66 0.05 8.43
N GLU A 84 -2.96 -0.06 8.71
CA GLU A 84 -3.90 1.04 8.50
C GLU A 84 -3.57 2.16 9.49
N THR A 85 -3.12 3.31 9.01
CA THR A 85 -2.80 4.50 9.85
C THR A 85 -3.98 5.47 9.95
N LYS A 86 -5.07 5.20 9.22
CA LYS A 86 -6.21 6.10 9.14
C LYS A 86 -6.91 6.24 10.49
N GLU A 87 -7.14 7.49 10.90
CA GLU A 87 -7.87 7.89 12.13
C GLU A 87 -7.19 7.54 13.46
N LEU A 88 -5.89 7.21 13.48
CA LEU A 88 -5.13 7.00 14.71
C LEU A 88 -4.41 8.27 15.16
N THR A 89 -4.39 8.49 16.48
CA THR A 89 -3.54 9.52 17.07
C THR A 89 -2.06 9.15 16.98
N LEU A 90 -1.16 10.14 17.00
CA LEU A 90 0.29 9.90 16.93
C LEU A 90 0.80 8.97 18.06
N GLU A 91 0.11 8.94 19.21
CA GLU A 91 0.42 8.05 20.34
C GLU A 91 -0.01 6.59 20.09
N GLU A 92 -1.14 6.38 19.43
CA GLU A 92 -1.63 5.05 19.02
C GLU A 92 -0.84 4.48 17.84
N LEU A 93 -0.28 5.35 16.99
CA LEU A 93 0.58 4.97 15.87
C LEU A 93 1.84 4.23 16.35
N ASP A 94 2.44 4.69 17.46
CA ASP A 94 3.63 4.08 18.05
C ASP A 94 3.33 2.66 18.58
N GLN A 95 2.11 2.44 19.10
CA GLN A 95 1.64 1.11 19.51
C GLN A 95 1.43 0.19 18.30
N VAL A 96 0.91 0.70 17.19
CA VAL A 96 0.74 -0.08 15.94
C VAL A 96 2.08 -0.50 15.35
N PHE A 97 3.11 0.36 15.38
CA PHE A 97 4.44 0.01 14.89
C PHE A 97 5.25 -0.87 15.87
N SER A 98 4.81 -1.01 17.13
CA SER A 98 5.46 -1.87 18.13
C SER A 98 5.18 -3.38 17.94
N VAL A 99 4.17 -3.73 17.15
CA VAL A 99 3.74 -5.11 16.95
C VAL A 99 4.49 -5.74 15.76
N PRO A 100 4.96 -7.00 15.89
CA PRO A 100 5.74 -7.63 14.83
C PRO A 100 4.94 -7.80 13.53
N THR A 101 5.57 -7.49 12.40
CA THR A 101 4.98 -7.46 11.05
C THR A 101 4.21 -8.74 10.67
N TRP A 102 4.64 -9.91 11.15
CA TRP A 102 3.95 -11.17 10.89
C TRP A 102 2.57 -11.27 11.57
N LYS A 103 2.41 -10.70 12.77
CA LYS A 103 1.10 -10.63 13.46
C LYS A 103 0.16 -9.69 12.70
N HIS A 104 0.66 -8.55 12.22
CA HIS A 104 -0.10 -7.65 11.34
C HIS A 104 -0.53 -8.33 10.06
N ALA A 105 0.38 -9.00 9.35
CA ALA A 105 0.05 -9.68 8.10
C ALA A 105 -1.06 -10.72 8.28
N ARG A 106 -1.02 -11.51 9.36
CA ARG A 106 -2.09 -12.48 9.69
C ARG A 106 -3.42 -11.80 10.01
N TYR A 107 -3.40 -10.68 10.72
CA TYR A 107 -4.59 -9.89 11.00
C TYR A 107 -5.17 -9.28 9.73
N GLN A 108 -4.33 -8.70 8.88
CA GLN A 108 -4.77 -8.10 7.62
C GLN A 108 -5.35 -9.14 6.65
N LEU A 109 -4.80 -10.36 6.60
CA LEU A 109 -5.41 -11.46 5.85
C LEU A 109 -6.81 -11.81 6.37
N LYS A 110 -6.97 -11.89 7.69
CA LYS A 110 -8.28 -12.14 8.31
C LYS A 110 -9.22 -10.95 8.04
N ALA A 111 -8.69 -9.74 8.08
CA ALA A 111 -9.45 -8.52 7.88
C ALA A 111 -9.93 -8.37 6.44
N PHE A 112 -9.08 -8.66 5.47
CA PHE A 112 -9.44 -8.75 4.07
C PHE A 112 -10.55 -9.79 3.84
N SER A 113 -10.42 -10.98 4.43
CA SER A 113 -11.46 -12.01 4.33
C SER A 113 -12.80 -11.57 4.94
N TRP A 114 -12.76 -10.81 6.03
CA TRP A 114 -13.94 -10.22 6.65
C TRP A 114 -14.53 -9.12 5.76
N GLN A 115 -13.73 -8.20 5.23
CA GLN A 115 -14.16 -7.13 4.32
C GLN A 115 -14.80 -7.68 3.05
N VAL A 116 -14.26 -8.77 2.48
CA VAL A 116 -14.85 -9.46 1.34
C VAL A 116 -16.22 -10.04 1.72
N ARG A 117 -16.34 -10.67 2.89
CA ARG A 117 -17.62 -11.23 3.37
C ARG A 117 -18.66 -10.17 3.70
N THR A 118 -18.26 -9.04 4.26
CA THR A 118 -19.19 -7.96 4.62
C THR A 118 -19.54 -7.07 3.43
N THR A 119 -18.58 -6.75 2.55
CA THR A 119 -18.79 -5.84 1.42
C THR A 119 -19.37 -6.56 0.20
N ILE A 120 -18.78 -7.69 -0.21
CA ILE A 120 -19.22 -8.43 -1.40
C ILE A 120 -20.40 -9.35 -1.06
N PHE A 121 -20.30 -10.12 0.03
CA PHE A 121 -21.36 -11.05 0.42
C PHE A 121 -22.43 -10.45 1.34
N ARG A 122 -22.32 -9.14 1.68
CA ARG A 122 -23.27 -8.40 2.53
C ARG A 122 -23.64 -9.11 3.85
N GLN A 123 -22.72 -9.90 4.38
CA GLN A 123 -22.92 -10.59 5.66
C GLN A 123 -22.78 -9.60 6.81
N LYS A 124 -23.73 -9.60 7.75
CA LYS A 124 -23.66 -8.79 8.98
C LYS A 124 -22.78 -9.50 10.00
N LEU A 125 -21.46 -9.36 9.86
CA LEU A 125 -20.48 -9.85 10.83
C LEU A 125 -20.19 -8.76 11.87
N GLU A 126 -19.84 -9.17 13.09
CA GLU A 126 -19.39 -8.24 14.14
C GLU A 126 -18.13 -7.48 13.69
N PRO A 127 -17.98 -6.18 14.05
CA PRO A 127 -16.80 -5.40 13.73
C PRO A 127 -15.55 -6.06 14.34
N MET A 128 -14.48 -6.20 13.57
CA MET A 128 -13.21 -6.71 14.11
C MET A 128 -12.67 -5.71 15.13
N LYS A 129 -12.36 -6.22 16.32
CA LYS A 129 -11.67 -5.45 17.35
C LYS A 129 -10.27 -5.07 16.84
N PRO A 130 -9.83 -3.83 17.08
CA PRO A 130 -8.52 -3.38 16.65
C PRO A 130 -7.41 -4.18 17.32
N LEU A 131 -6.25 -4.25 16.63
CA LEU A 131 -5.15 -5.14 17.01
C LEU A 131 -4.62 -4.92 18.42
N TRP A 132 -4.60 -3.68 18.90
CA TRP A 132 -4.12 -3.31 20.23
C TRP A 132 -5.07 -3.70 21.38
N GLU A 133 -6.36 -3.93 21.11
CA GLU A 133 -7.32 -4.43 22.10
C GLU A 133 -7.21 -5.95 22.33
N LEU A 134 -6.56 -6.67 21.42
CA LEU A 134 -6.44 -8.14 21.47
C LEU A 134 -5.22 -8.61 22.28
N GLU A 135 -4.36 -7.68 22.73
CA GLU A 135 -3.11 -7.97 23.43
C GLU A 135 -3.15 -7.56 24.93
N ASN A 136 -4.28 -7.00 25.41
CA ASN A 136 -4.58 -6.73 26.82
C ASN A 136 -5.42 -7.84 27.46
#